data_AF-A0A2S1PQI6-F1
#
_entry.id   AF-A0A2S1PQI6-F1
#
_cell.length_a   1.000
_cell.length_b   1.000
_cell.length_c   1.000
_cell.angle_alpha   90.00
_cell.angle_beta   90.00
_cell.angle_gamma   90.00
#
_symmetry.space_group_name_H-M   'P 1'
#
loop_
_entity.id
_entity.type
_entity.pdbx_description
1 polymer ?
#
loop_
_entity_poly.entity_id
_entity_poly.type
_entity_poly.pdbx_seq_one_letter_code
_entity_poly.pdbx_strand_id
1 'polypeptide(L)'
;MHTRKAITEALQKLGVQTGDLLMVHASLKAIGPVEGGAETVVAALRSAVGPTGTVMGYASWDRSPYEETLNGARLDDEARRTWLPFDPATAGTYRGFGLLNQFLVQAPGARRSAHPDASMVAVGPLAETLTEPHELGHALGEGSPVERFVRLGGKALLLGAPLNSVTALHYAEAVADIPNKRWVTYEIGHHTPVCR
;
A
#
# COMPACT_ATOMS: atom_id res chain seq x y z
N MET A 1 -3.77 -19.05 -19.81
CA MET A 1 -3.80 -17.59 -19.61
C MET A 1 -5.13 -17.26 -18.94
N HIS A 2 -5.11 -16.58 -17.79
CA HIS A 2 -6.32 -16.20 -17.08
C HIS A 2 -6.94 -14.94 -17.70
N THR A 3 -8.27 -14.87 -17.75
CA THR A 3 -9.02 -13.71 -18.22
C THR A 3 -9.56 -12.90 -17.04
N ARG A 4 -9.97 -11.64 -17.29
CA ARG A 4 -10.64 -10.79 -16.29
C ARG A 4 -11.82 -11.52 -15.62
N LYS A 5 -12.67 -12.14 -16.44
CA LYS A 5 -13.87 -12.85 -15.96
C LYS A 5 -13.49 -14.02 -15.04
N ALA A 6 -12.54 -14.85 -15.46
CA ALA A 6 -12.10 -16.00 -14.66
C ALA A 6 -11.51 -15.59 -13.31
N ILE A 7 -10.71 -14.52 -13.27
CA ILE A 7 -10.15 -13.98 -12.01
C ILE A 7 -11.27 -13.42 -11.13
N THR A 8 -12.21 -12.65 -11.71
CA THR A 8 -13.34 -12.06 -10.97
C THR A 8 -14.20 -13.14 -10.32
N GLU A 9 -14.55 -14.20 -11.07
CA GLU A 9 -15.32 -15.33 -10.55
C GLU A 9 -14.56 -16.09 -9.46
N ALA A 10 -13.24 -16.25 -9.59
CA ALA A 10 -12.41 -16.89 -8.57
C ALA A 10 -12.38 -16.06 -7.27
N LEU A 11 -12.26 -14.73 -7.37
CA LEU A 11 -12.32 -13.82 -6.22
C LEU A 11 -13.68 -13.92 -5.50
N GLN A 12 -14.77 -13.96 -6.27
CA GLN A 12 -16.12 -14.10 -5.70
C GLN A 12 -16.32 -15.45 -5.01
N LYS A 13 -15.82 -16.54 -5.62
CA LYS A 13 -15.82 -17.88 -5.00
C LYS A 13 -15.00 -17.93 -3.71
N LEU A 14 -13.93 -17.13 -3.61
CA LEU A 14 -13.13 -16.98 -2.40
C LEU A 14 -13.86 -16.19 -1.29
N GLY A 15 -14.95 -15.48 -1.63
CA GLY A 15 -15.75 -14.70 -0.68
C GLY A 15 -15.63 -13.19 -0.81
N VAL A 16 -15.02 -12.68 -1.89
CA VAL A 16 -15.09 -11.25 -2.24
C VAL A 16 -16.51 -10.91 -2.68
N GLN A 17 -17.07 -9.86 -2.11
CA GLN A 17 -18.42 -9.39 -2.36
C GLN A 17 -18.43 -7.96 -2.89
N THR A 18 -19.49 -7.61 -3.61
CA THR A 18 -19.76 -6.21 -3.99
C THR A 18 -19.84 -5.33 -2.75
N GLY A 19 -19.14 -4.20 -2.76
CA GLY A 19 -19.05 -3.27 -1.64
C GLY A 19 -17.85 -3.51 -0.71
N ASP A 20 -17.09 -4.59 -0.89
CA ASP A 20 -15.93 -4.87 -0.04
C ASP A 20 -14.85 -3.78 -0.13
N LEU A 21 -14.20 -3.55 1.00
CA LEU A 21 -12.90 -2.90 1.10
C LEU A 21 -11.80 -3.97 1.13
N LEU A 22 -10.97 -4.04 0.09
CA LEU A 22 -9.91 -5.04 -0.03
C LEU A 22 -8.52 -4.41 0.04
N MET A 23 -7.66 -4.87 0.93
CA MET A 23 -6.22 -4.59 0.87
C MET A 23 -5.50 -5.77 0.20
N VAL A 24 -4.82 -5.53 -0.92
CA VAL A 24 -4.29 -6.60 -1.78
C VAL A 24 -2.78 -6.70 -1.69
N HIS A 25 -2.28 -7.92 -1.46
CA HIS A 25 -0.89 -8.30 -1.61
C HIS A 25 -0.79 -9.39 -2.67
N ALA A 26 0.01 -9.19 -3.72
CA ALA A 26 -0.02 -10.06 -4.88
C ALA A 26 1.38 -10.44 -5.40
N SER A 27 1.54 -11.72 -5.69
CA SER A 27 2.63 -12.25 -6.52
C SER A 27 2.09 -12.53 -7.92
N LEU A 28 2.33 -11.62 -8.86
CA LEU A 28 1.90 -11.82 -10.26
C LEU A 28 2.48 -13.10 -10.87
N LYS A 29 3.68 -13.50 -10.43
CA LYS A 29 4.30 -14.77 -10.82
C LYS A 29 3.47 -15.98 -10.36
N ALA A 30 2.93 -15.95 -9.14
CA ALA A 30 2.10 -17.04 -8.60
C ALA A 30 0.70 -17.08 -9.23
N ILE A 31 0.15 -15.93 -9.62
CA ILE A 31 -1.11 -15.86 -10.39
C ILE A 31 -0.92 -16.48 -11.78
N GLY A 32 0.27 -16.37 -12.37
CA GLY A 32 0.57 -16.89 -13.70
C GLY A 32 0.16 -15.96 -14.84
N PRO A 33 0.19 -16.43 -16.10
CA PRO A 33 -0.08 -15.58 -17.25
C PRO A 33 -1.52 -15.07 -17.28
N VAL A 34 -1.71 -13.75 -17.37
CA VAL A 34 -3.02 -13.07 -17.45
C VAL A 34 -3.11 -12.29 -18.75
N GLU A 35 -4.25 -12.39 -19.43
CA GLU A 35 -4.55 -11.59 -20.63
C GLU A 35 -4.52 -10.10 -20.29
N GLY A 36 -3.72 -9.28 -20.99
CA GLY A 36 -3.51 -7.88 -20.63
C GLY A 36 -2.66 -7.64 -19.36
N GLY A 37 -2.04 -8.68 -18.81
CA GLY A 37 -1.10 -8.55 -17.69
C GLY A 37 -1.73 -8.06 -16.38
N ALA A 38 -0.97 -7.27 -15.62
CA ALA A 38 -1.36 -6.82 -14.28
C ALA A 38 -2.57 -5.85 -14.29
N GLU A 39 -2.76 -5.10 -15.37
CA GLU A 39 -3.92 -4.22 -15.54
C GLU A 39 -5.23 -5.01 -15.45
N THR A 40 -5.27 -6.20 -16.06
CA THR A 40 -6.43 -7.09 -15.97
C THR A 40 -6.66 -7.62 -14.55
N VAL A 41 -5.61 -7.80 -13.75
CA VAL A 41 -5.75 -8.18 -12.33
C VAL A 41 -6.41 -7.04 -11.55
N VAL A 42 -5.97 -5.79 -11.76
CA VAL A 42 -6.62 -4.60 -11.16
C VAL A 42 -8.08 -4.49 -11.62
N ALA A 43 -8.33 -4.65 -12.92
CA ALA A 43 -9.69 -4.61 -13.47
C ALA A 43 -10.60 -5.72 -12.92
N ALA A 44 -10.06 -6.90 -12.66
CA ALA A 44 -10.80 -8.00 -12.03
C ALA A 44 -11.10 -7.74 -10.55
N LEU A 45 -10.14 -7.18 -9.79
CA LEU A 45 -10.36 -6.75 -8.41
C LEU A 45 -11.45 -5.69 -8.33
N ARG A 46 -11.39 -4.66 -9.18
CA ARG A 46 -12.43 -3.62 -9.28
C ARG A 46 -13.79 -4.20 -9.69
N SER A 47 -13.82 -5.18 -10.60
CA SER A 47 -15.06 -5.89 -10.96
C SER A 47 -15.63 -6.69 -9.80
N ALA A 48 -14.79 -7.35 -9.01
CA ALA A 48 -15.23 -8.21 -7.90
C ALA A 48 -15.85 -7.40 -6.76
N VAL A 49 -15.27 -6.24 -6.42
CA VAL A 49 -15.80 -5.36 -5.37
C VAL A 49 -16.89 -4.40 -5.88
N GLY A 50 -17.03 -4.26 -7.20
CA GLY A 50 -18.05 -3.42 -7.83
C GLY A 50 -17.85 -1.91 -7.61
N PRO A 51 -18.83 -1.08 -8.04
CA PRO A 51 -18.70 0.38 -8.00
C PRO A 51 -18.72 0.95 -6.57
N THR A 52 -19.32 0.24 -5.62
CA THR A 52 -19.40 0.65 -4.21
C THR A 52 -18.22 0.18 -3.37
N GLY A 53 -17.43 -0.78 -3.86
CA GLY A 53 -16.27 -1.31 -3.16
C GLY A 53 -14.98 -0.55 -3.45
N THR A 54 -13.98 -0.75 -2.60
CA THR A 54 -12.67 -0.07 -2.67
C THR A 54 -11.53 -1.08 -2.62
N VAL A 55 -10.50 -0.87 -3.43
CA VAL A 55 -9.27 -1.67 -3.45
C VAL A 55 -8.13 -0.79 -2.96
N MET A 56 -7.33 -1.30 -2.03
CA MET A 56 -6.20 -0.64 -1.40
C MET A 56 -4.93 -1.49 -1.59
N GLY A 57 -3.78 -0.84 -1.75
CA GLY A 57 -2.48 -1.48 -1.87
C GLY A 57 -1.41 -0.72 -1.09
N TYR A 58 -0.40 -1.43 -0.60
CA TYR A 58 0.75 -0.83 0.05
C TYR A 58 1.84 -0.54 -0.99
N ALA A 59 1.88 0.70 -1.48
CA ALA A 59 2.70 1.11 -2.61
C ALA A 59 4.13 1.48 -2.22
N SER A 60 4.31 2.10 -1.04
CA SER A 60 5.57 2.70 -0.59
C SER A 60 6.19 3.58 -1.70
N TRP A 61 7.51 3.70 -1.73
CA TRP A 61 8.24 4.48 -2.72
C TRP A 61 9.54 3.77 -3.10
N ASP A 62 9.81 3.67 -4.40
CA ASP A 62 11.01 3.05 -4.95
C ASP A 62 12.32 3.77 -4.64
N ARG A 63 12.25 5.03 -4.16
CA ARG A 63 13.40 5.82 -3.72
C ARG A 63 13.25 6.35 -2.30
N SER A 64 12.57 5.60 -1.43
CA SER A 64 12.51 5.93 -0.01
C SER A 64 13.94 5.92 0.59
N PRO A 65 14.40 7.00 1.26
CA PRO A 65 15.72 7.05 1.90
C PRO A 65 15.73 6.36 3.28
N TYR A 66 14.87 5.35 3.47
CA TYR A 66 14.62 4.76 4.79
C TYR A 66 15.90 4.18 5.39
N GLU A 67 16.63 3.35 4.64
CA GLU A 67 17.87 2.73 5.15
C GLU A 67 18.99 3.76 5.34
N GLU A 68 19.09 4.73 4.43
CA GLU A 68 20.12 5.77 4.42
C GLU A 68 19.98 6.76 5.58
N THR A 69 18.79 6.84 6.19
CA THR A 69 18.49 7.76 7.29
C THR A 69 18.08 7.05 8.59
N LEU A 70 18.15 5.71 8.61
CA LEU A 70 17.69 4.90 9.73
C LEU A 70 18.53 5.12 11.00
N ASN A 71 17.84 5.33 12.12
CA ASN A 71 18.40 5.38 13.47
C ASN A 71 19.61 6.31 13.62
N GLY A 72 19.49 7.52 13.09
CA GLY A 72 20.52 8.56 13.18
C GLY A 72 21.56 8.52 12.07
N ALA A 73 21.47 7.55 11.14
CA ALA A 73 22.16 7.64 9.86
C ALA A 73 21.73 8.90 9.12
N ARG A 74 22.64 9.46 8.32
CA ARG A 74 22.40 10.67 7.56
C ARG A 74 22.97 10.52 6.16
N LEU A 75 22.17 10.93 5.19
CA LEU A 75 22.66 11.24 3.86
C LEU A 75 23.76 12.30 3.97
N ASP A 76 24.80 12.17 3.15
CA ASP A 76 25.76 13.25 2.97
C ASP A 76 25.09 14.50 2.38
N ASP A 77 25.77 15.64 2.43
CA ASP A 77 25.18 16.92 2.02
C ASP A 77 24.81 16.95 0.52
N GLU A 78 25.50 16.18 -0.32
CA GLU A 78 25.20 16.12 -1.76
C GLU A 78 23.94 15.29 -2.02
N ALA A 79 23.88 14.09 -1.45
CA ALA A 79 22.71 13.22 -1.53
C ALA A 79 21.48 13.89 -0.92
N ARG A 80 21.63 14.56 0.24
CA ARG A 80 20.54 15.32 0.86
C ARG A 80 20.00 16.43 -0.04
N ARG A 81 20.87 17.15 -0.76
CA ARG A 81 20.49 18.23 -1.70
C ARG A 81 19.84 17.73 -2.98
N THR A 82 20.20 16.54 -3.43
CA THR A 82 19.79 16.00 -4.74
C THR A 82 18.67 14.96 -4.64
N TRP A 83 18.34 14.47 -3.43
CA TRP A 83 17.25 13.52 -3.24
C TRP A 83 15.92 14.13 -3.64
N LEU A 84 15.26 13.49 -4.61
CA LEU A 84 14.02 14.02 -5.18
C LEU A 84 12.90 13.96 -4.14
N PRO A 85 12.07 15.01 -4.01
CA PRO A 85 10.94 14.97 -3.10
C PRO A 85 9.95 13.89 -3.54
N PHE A 86 9.27 13.29 -2.57
CA PHE A 86 8.17 12.39 -2.86
C PHE A 86 6.98 13.19 -3.40
N ASP A 87 6.62 12.89 -4.64
CA ASP A 87 5.37 13.37 -5.26
C ASP A 87 4.47 12.15 -5.50
N PRO A 88 3.33 12.03 -4.78
CA PRO A 88 2.41 10.91 -4.95
C PRO A 88 1.97 10.66 -6.40
N ALA A 89 1.91 11.70 -7.23
CA ALA A 89 1.45 11.61 -8.62
C ALA A 89 2.49 11.01 -9.57
N THR A 90 3.78 11.14 -9.27
CA THR A 90 4.87 10.76 -10.19
C THR A 90 5.85 9.73 -9.62
N ALA A 91 5.91 9.56 -8.30
CA ALA A 91 6.82 8.63 -7.64
C ALA A 91 6.55 7.18 -8.07
N GLY A 92 7.62 6.40 -8.24
CA GLY A 92 7.51 4.94 -8.44
C GLY A 92 7.00 4.24 -7.18
N THR A 93 6.68 2.95 -7.31
CA THR A 93 6.25 2.09 -6.20
C THR A 93 7.37 1.12 -5.82
N TYR A 94 7.48 0.80 -4.53
CA TYR A 94 8.53 -0.11 -4.07
C TYR A 94 8.31 -1.51 -4.64
N ARG A 95 9.28 -1.98 -5.43
CA ARG A 95 9.15 -3.23 -6.21
C ARG A 95 8.99 -4.48 -5.33
N GLY A 96 9.52 -4.45 -4.10
CA GLY A 96 9.42 -5.55 -3.15
C GLY A 96 7.99 -5.84 -2.67
N PHE A 97 7.07 -4.87 -2.74
CA PHE A 97 5.66 -5.05 -2.37
C PHE A 97 4.78 -5.51 -3.53
N GLY A 98 5.39 -5.74 -4.70
CA GLY A 98 4.73 -6.31 -5.87
C GLY A 98 4.36 -5.25 -6.91
N LEU A 99 4.55 -5.64 -8.18
CA LEU A 99 4.31 -4.78 -9.34
C LEU A 99 2.84 -4.33 -9.47
N LEU A 100 1.90 -5.07 -8.87
CA LEU A 100 0.47 -4.72 -8.92
C LEU A 100 0.20 -3.31 -8.36
N ASN A 101 0.98 -2.85 -7.38
CA ASN A 101 0.82 -1.50 -6.80
C ASN A 101 1.05 -0.40 -7.84
N GLN A 102 1.97 -0.59 -8.79
CA GLN A 102 2.17 0.38 -9.88
C GLN A 102 0.90 0.55 -10.72
N PHE A 103 0.22 -0.56 -11.01
CA PHE A 103 -1.02 -0.56 -11.79
C PHE A 103 -2.21 -0.04 -10.98
N LEU A 104 -2.22 -0.23 -9.65
CA LEU A 104 -3.20 0.41 -8.77
C LEU A 104 -3.04 1.93 -8.76
N VAL A 105 -1.79 2.44 -8.67
CA VAL A 105 -1.50 3.88 -8.71
C VAL A 105 -1.92 4.50 -10.04
N GLN A 106 -1.77 3.76 -11.14
CA GLN A 106 -2.16 4.20 -12.48
C GLN A 106 -3.65 4.02 -12.79
N ALA A 107 -4.42 3.38 -11.91
CA ALA A 107 -5.83 3.13 -12.15
C ALA A 107 -6.62 4.46 -12.15
N PRO A 108 -7.62 4.63 -13.04
CA PRO A 108 -8.47 5.81 -13.02
C PRO A 108 -9.15 6.02 -11.66
N GLY A 109 -9.03 7.24 -11.12
CA GLY A 109 -9.59 7.60 -9.81
C GLY A 109 -8.80 7.08 -8.60
N ALA A 110 -7.59 6.54 -8.80
CA ALA A 110 -6.70 6.20 -7.71
C ALA A 110 -6.32 7.45 -6.89
N ARG A 111 -6.24 7.29 -5.58
CA ARG A 111 -5.64 8.24 -4.64
C ARG A 111 -4.43 7.59 -4.00
N ARG A 112 -3.40 8.38 -3.72
CA ARG A 112 -2.16 7.92 -3.07
C ARG A 112 -1.84 8.83 -1.89
N SER A 113 -1.56 8.21 -0.75
CA SER A 113 -1.32 8.91 0.51
C SER A 113 0.04 9.62 0.53
N ALA A 114 0.14 10.69 1.34
CA ALA A 114 1.30 11.56 1.40
C ALA A 114 2.54 10.97 2.11
N HIS A 115 2.41 9.98 3.00
CA HIS A 115 3.57 9.37 3.64
C HIS A 115 4.44 8.67 2.57
N PRO A 116 5.73 9.01 2.43
CA PRO A 116 6.55 8.48 1.33
C PRO A 116 6.92 7.00 1.52
N ASP A 117 7.49 6.65 2.68
CA ASP A 117 7.90 5.27 2.96
C ASP A 117 6.71 4.33 3.15
N ALA A 118 5.69 4.77 3.90
CA ALA A 118 4.46 4.03 4.14
C ALA A 118 3.35 4.26 3.08
N SER A 119 3.67 4.79 1.89
CA SER A 119 2.64 5.24 0.93
C SER A 119 1.61 4.16 0.60
N MET A 120 0.33 4.50 0.72
CA MET A 120 -0.81 3.65 0.39
C MET A 120 -1.51 4.19 -0.85
N VAL A 121 -1.99 3.28 -1.69
CA VAL A 121 -2.86 3.61 -2.83
C VAL A 121 -4.24 3.02 -2.60
N ALA A 122 -5.29 3.76 -2.96
CA ALA A 122 -6.65 3.26 -2.92
C ALA A 122 -7.45 3.70 -4.16
N VAL A 123 -8.37 2.84 -4.60
CA VAL A 123 -9.24 3.04 -5.78
C VAL A 123 -10.65 2.64 -5.40
N GLY A 124 -11.59 3.58 -5.44
CA GLY A 124 -13.00 3.37 -5.07
C GLY A 124 -13.55 4.49 -4.18
N PRO A 125 -14.81 4.38 -3.72
CA PRO A 125 -15.48 5.44 -2.96
C PRO A 125 -14.78 5.83 -1.65
N LEU A 126 -14.01 4.92 -1.03
CA LEU A 126 -13.27 5.19 0.21
C LEU A 126 -11.84 5.69 -0.04
N ALA A 127 -11.43 5.92 -1.28
CA ALA A 127 -10.03 6.18 -1.61
C ALA A 127 -9.47 7.39 -0.84
N GLU A 128 -10.17 8.51 -0.85
CA GLU A 128 -9.79 9.73 -0.13
C GLU A 128 -9.76 9.50 1.40
N THR A 129 -10.83 8.92 1.95
CA THR A 129 -10.92 8.58 3.38
C THR A 129 -9.77 7.70 3.83
N LEU A 130 -9.34 6.73 3.01
CA LEU A 130 -8.25 5.84 3.37
C LEU A 130 -6.91 6.57 3.27
N THR A 131 -6.66 7.34 2.22
CA THR A 131 -5.32 7.90 1.97
C THR A 131 -5.01 9.19 2.71
N GLU A 132 -6.01 9.87 3.28
CA GLU A 132 -5.83 11.18 3.91
C GLU A 132 -6.48 11.25 5.31
N PRO A 133 -5.77 11.76 6.34
CA PRO A 133 -4.35 12.16 6.34
C PRO A 133 -3.41 10.94 6.38
N HIS A 134 -2.15 11.12 5.98
CA HIS A 134 -1.10 10.11 6.24
C HIS A 134 0.22 10.81 6.53
N GLU A 135 0.39 11.15 7.81
CA GLU A 135 1.50 11.96 8.32
C GLU A 135 2.69 11.10 8.73
N LEU A 136 3.87 11.73 8.82
CA LEU A 136 5.02 11.08 9.46
C LEU A 136 4.75 10.84 10.95
N GLY A 137 5.27 9.74 11.48
CA GLY A 137 4.96 9.22 12.82
C GLY A 137 3.69 8.37 12.85
N HIS A 138 2.91 8.36 11.76
CA HIS A 138 1.64 7.63 11.64
C HIS A 138 1.64 6.66 10.45
N ALA A 139 2.76 5.94 10.26
CA ALA A 139 2.98 5.07 9.11
C ALA A 139 1.96 3.93 9.00
N LEU A 140 1.84 3.09 10.04
CA LEU A 140 1.00 1.88 10.01
C LEU A 140 0.15 1.70 11.28
N GLY A 141 0.33 2.59 12.27
CA GLY A 141 -0.37 2.56 13.57
C GLY A 141 -1.61 3.45 13.59
N GLU A 142 -1.90 4.02 14.76
CA GLU A 142 -2.96 5.02 14.95
C GLU A 142 -2.74 6.24 14.02
N GLY A 143 -3.82 6.77 13.46
CA GLY A 143 -3.80 7.85 12.46
C GLY A 143 -3.51 7.40 11.03
N SER A 144 -3.07 6.15 10.81
CA SER A 144 -2.68 5.66 9.49
C SER A 144 -3.87 5.23 8.61
N PRO A 145 -3.68 5.08 7.28
CA PRO A 145 -4.63 4.42 6.41
C PRO A 145 -4.97 2.98 6.85
N VAL A 146 -4.03 2.28 7.50
CA VAL A 146 -4.22 0.91 7.96
C VAL A 146 -5.21 0.86 9.12
N GLU A 147 -5.16 1.83 10.05
CA GLU A 147 -6.19 1.96 11.08
C GLU A 147 -7.57 2.13 10.46
N ARG A 148 -7.72 3.05 9.50
CA ARG A 148 -9.00 3.31 8.83
C ARG A 148 -9.49 2.07 8.08
N PHE A 149 -8.60 1.35 7.41
CA PHE A 149 -8.91 0.07 6.78
C PHE A 149 -9.46 -0.96 7.78
N VAL A 150 -8.82 -1.11 8.95
CA VAL A 150 -9.27 -2.03 10.00
C VAL A 150 -10.63 -1.59 10.57
N ARG A 151 -10.78 -0.30 10.92
CA ARG A 151 -12.02 0.24 11.49
C ARG A 151 -13.21 0.14 10.54
N LEU A 152 -12.98 0.21 9.23
CA LEU A 152 -14.01 0.07 8.19
C LEU A 152 -14.29 -1.39 7.81
N GLY A 153 -13.74 -2.38 8.54
CA GLY A 153 -14.01 -3.79 8.32
C GLY A 153 -13.40 -4.33 7.02
N GLY A 154 -12.25 -3.79 6.61
CA GLY A 154 -11.55 -4.22 5.42
C GLY A 154 -11.06 -5.67 5.47
N LYS A 155 -10.96 -6.31 4.30
CA LYS A 155 -10.47 -7.68 4.12
C LYS A 155 -9.08 -7.68 3.50
N ALA A 156 -8.14 -8.41 4.08
CA ALA A 156 -6.82 -8.62 3.48
C ALA A 156 -6.88 -9.77 2.48
N LEU A 157 -6.48 -9.52 1.23
CA LEU A 157 -6.45 -10.50 0.15
C LEU A 157 -5.01 -10.81 -0.25
N LEU A 158 -4.60 -12.07 -0.06
CA LEU A 158 -3.30 -12.57 -0.50
C LEU A 158 -3.45 -13.35 -1.81
N LEU A 159 -3.03 -12.75 -2.93
CA LEU A 159 -3.02 -13.39 -4.25
C LEU A 159 -1.64 -14.00 -4.52
N GLY A 160 -1.40 -15.19 -3.96
CA GLY A 160 -0.13 -15.89 -4.05
C GLY A 160 1.03 -15.21 -3.31
N ALA A 161 0.71 -14.19 -2.50
CA ALA A 161 1.65 -13.59 -1.56
C ALA A 161 1.72 -14.41 -0.26
N PRO A 162 2.90 -14.46 0.40
CA PRO A 162 3.07 -15.19 1.66
C PRO A 162 2.36 -14.51 2.85
N LEU A 163 2.11 -15.24 3.93
CA LEU A 163 1.42 -14.72 5.13
C LEU A 163 2.16 -13.56 5.81
N ASN A 164 3.49 -13.48 5.69
CA ASN A 164 4.27 -12.37 6.23
C ASN A 164 4.11 -11.04 5.46
N SER A 165 3.30 -11.03 4.39
CA SER A 165 2.97 -9.81 3.64
C SER A 165 1.75 -9.07 4.16
N VAL A 166 1.03 -9.59 5.18
CA VAL A 166 -0.18 -8.97 5.72
C VAL A 166 0.17 -7.69 6.48
N THR A 167 0.21 -6.56 5.78
CA THR A 167 0.59 -5.25 6.33
C THR A 167 -0.32 -4.79 7.48
N ALA A 168 -1.58 -5.22 7.49
CA ALA A 168 -2.52 -4.88 8.56
C ALA A 168 -2.08 -5.38 9.96
N LEU A 169 -1.19 -6.38 10.04
CA LEU A 169 -0.64 -6.82 11.32
C LEU A 169 0.27 -5.77 11.98
N HIS A 170 0.89 -4.87 11.22
CA HIS A 170 1.67 -3.77 11.80
C HIS A 170 0.80 -2.79 12.60
N TYR A 171 -0.48 -2.65 12.25
CA TYR A 171 -1.42 -1.90 13.09
C TYR A 171 -1.62 -2.60 14.44
N ALA A 172 -1.76 -3.93 14.44
CA ALA A 172 -1.86 -4.71 15.67
C ALA A 172 -0.60 -4.57 16.55
N GLU A 173 0.59 -4.58 15.94
CA GLU A 173 1.85 -4.33 16.65
C GLU A 173 1.89 -2.93 17.29
N ALA A 174 1.43 -1.91 16.57
CA ALA A 174 1.40 -0.53 17.07
C ALA A 174 0.51 -0.38 18.31
N VAL A 175 -0.71 -0.93 18.26
CA VAL A 175 -1.71 -0.78 19.32
C VAL A 175 -1.58 -1.81 20.45
N ALA A 176 -0.76 -2.86 20.29
CA ALA A 176 -0.57 -3.87 21.32
C ALA A 176 0.00 -3.25 22.61
N ASP A 177 -0.68 -3.44 23.74
CA ASP A 177 -0.20 -3.01 25.05
C ASP A 177 0.79 -4.01 25.63
N ILE A 178 2.03 -3.94 25.13
CA ILE A 178 3.14 -4.80 25.54
C ILE A 178 4.40 -3.96 25.84
N PRO A 179 5.22 -4.36 26.82
CA PRO A 179 6.47 -3.67 27.10
C PRO A 179 7.51 -3.89 25.99
N ASN A 180 8.52 -3.00 25.93
CA ASN A 180 9.71 -3.12 25.07
C ASN A 180 9.42 -3.14 23.55
N LYS A 181 8.37 -2.45 23.09
CA LYS A 181 8.14 -2.19 21.66
C LYS A 181 9.36 -1.49 21.04
N ARG A 182 9.77 -1.95 19.86
CA ARG A 182 10.89 -1.39 19.10
C ARG A 182 10.38 -0.22 18.26
N TRP A 183 11.12 0.89 18.30
CA TRP A 183 10.86 2.10 17.52
C TRP A 183 12.05 2.38 16.62
N VAL A 184 11.81 3.10 15.54
CA VAL A 184 12.83 3.51 14.57
C VAL A 184 12.72 4.99 14.30
N THR A 185 13.83 5.62 13.95
CA THR A 185 13.82 7.01 13.49
C THR A 185 14.37 7.13 12.08
N TYR A 186 13.72 7.86 11.20
CA TYR A 186 14.23 8.13 9.85
C TYR A 186 13.78 9.51 9.34
N GLU A 187 14.47 10.05 8.34
CA GLU A 187 14.19 11.34 7.70
C GLU A 187 13.72 11.11 6.26
N ILE A 188 12.70 11.85 5.82
CA ILE A 188 12.28 11.82 4.40
C ILE A 188 12.79 13.09 3.70
N GLY A 189 14.09 13.15 3.38
CA GLY A 189 14.66 14.27 2.63
C GLY A 189 14.72 15.61 3.38
N HIS A 190 14.87 16.71 2.63
CA HIS A 190 15.57 17.91 3.09
C HIS A 190 14.94 18.68 4.29
N HIS A 191 13.65 18.48 4.59
CA HIS A 191 12.91 19.29 5.58
C HIS A 191 11.82 18.54 6.37
N THR A 192 11.80 17.21 6.33
CA THR A 192 10.67 16.45 6.87
C THR A 192 10.97 16.02 8.30
N PRO A 193 10.05 16.23 9.28
CA PRO A 193 10.27 15.82 10.66
C PRO A 193 10.65 14.34 10.76
N VAL A 194 11.45 14.01 11.77
CA VAL A 194 11.86 12.62 12.01
C VAL A 194 10.63 11.76 12.27
N CYS A 195 10.43 10.74 11.46
CA CYS A 195 9.41 9.73 11.71
C CYS A 195 9.84 8.92 12.94
N ARG A 196 8.96 8.71 13.91
CA ARG A 196 9.22 7.94 15.13
C ARG A 196 8.30 6.74 15.22
#